data_AF-A0A937JAI0-F1
#
_entry.id   AF-A0A937JAI0-F1
#
_cell.length_a   1.000
_cell.length_b   1.000
_cell.length_c   1.000
_cell.angle_alpha   90.00
_cell.angle_beta   90.00
_cell.angle_gamma   90.00
#
_symmetry.space_group_name_H-M   'P 1'
#
loop_
_entity.id
_entity.type
_entity.pdbx_description
1 polymer ?
#
loop_
_entity_poly.entity_id
_entity_poly.type
_entity_poly.pdbx_seq_one_letter_code
_entity_poly.pdbx_strand_id
1 'polypeptide(L)' 'DPTEQNNLAAARPDKVAELMALLDAHAANARAPLYRAEIEAPVMIDKDLSLPFEPEDEWVSVPN' A
#
# COMPACT_ATOMS: atom_id res chain seq x y z
N ASP A 1 6.17 -12.40 -10.07
CA ASP A 1 6.62 -13.00 -8.82
C ASP A 1 5.39 -13.16 -7.93
N PRO A 2 4.86 -14.38 -7.73
CA PRO A 2 3.63 -14.59 -6.95
C PRO A 2 3.83 -14.40 -5.44
N THR A 3 5.07 -14.31 -4.98
CA THR A 3 5.45 -14.10 -3.57
C THR A 3 5.96 -12.67 -3.31
N GLU A 4 5.92 -11.82 -4.34
CA GLU A 4 6.28 -10.39 -4.28
C GLU A 4 7.68 -10.07 -3.75
N GLN A 5 8.58 -11.06 -3.70
CA GLN A 5 9.95 -10.91 -3.19
C GLN A 5 10.84 -9.99 -4.04
N ASN A 6 10.52 -9.84 -5.33
CA ASN A 6 11.29 -9.04 -6.27
C ASN A 6 10.56 -7.76 -6.64
N ASN A 7 10.84 -6.69 -5.89
CA ASN A 7 10.30 -5.36 -6.19
C ASN A 7 10.92 -4.78 -7.48
N LEU A 8 10.06 -4.42 -8.44
CA LEU A 8 10.46 -3.87 -9.74
C LEU A 8 10.40 -2.34 -9.80
N ALA A 9 9.98 -1.65 -8.75
CA ALA A 9 9.71 -0.21 -8.77
C ALA A 9 10.94 0.61 -9.21
N ALA A 10 12.12 0.30 -8.66
CA ALA A 10 13.36 0.96 -9.04
C ALA A 10 13.83 0.60 -10.46
N ALA A 11 13.53 -0.60 -10.93
CA ALA A 11 13.93 -1.08 -12.26
C ALA A 11 12.99 -0.60 -13.39
N ARG A 12 11.73 -0.27 -13.07
CA ARG A 12 10.68 0.10 -14.02
C ARG A 12 9.94 1.39 -13.62
N PRO A 13 10.64 2.53 -13.48
CA PRO A 13 10.01 3.78 -13.08
C PRO A 13 8.97 4.28 -14.08
N ASP A 14 9.11 3.91 -15.37
CA ASP A 14 8.13 4.16 -16.44
C ASP A 14 6.76 3.58 -16.09
N LYS A 15 6.74 2.31 -15.65
CA LYS A 15 5.51 1.61 -15.30
C LYS A 15 4.94 2.04 -13.97
N VAL A 16 5.79 2.40 -13.00
CA VAL A 16 5.32 2.98 -11.73
C VAL A 16 4.51 4.25 -12.01
N ALA A 17 5.04 5.17 -12.82
CA ALA A 17 4.34 6.42 -13.14
C ALA A 17 3.01 6.18 -13.89
N GLU A 18 3.00 5.25 -14.85
CA GLU A 18 1.78 4.89 -15.59
C GLU A 18 0.68 4.33 -14.66
N LEU A 19 1.04 3.37 -13.81
CA LEU A 19 0.08 2.74 -12.89
C LEU A 19 -0.41 3.70 -11.81
N MET A 20 0.46 4.58 -11.31
CA MET A 20 0.07 5.60 -10.34
C MET A 20 -0.95 6.58 -10.91
N ALA A 21 -0.76 7.04 -12.15
CA ALA A 21 -1.74 7.91 -12.80
C ALA A 21 -3.12 7.24 -12.97
N LEU A 22 -3.16 5.93 -13.22
CA LEU A 22 -4.43 5.18 -13.29
C LEU A 22 -5.12 5.07 -11.93
N LEU A 23 -4.35 4.86 -10.85
CA LEU A 23 -4.87 4.83 -9.49
C LEU A 23 -5.42 6.20 -9.08
N ASP A 24 -4.72 7.29 -9.38
CA ASP A 24 -5.18 8.66 -9.11
C ASP A 24 -6.49 8.96 -9.85
N ALA A 25 -6.58 8.58 -11.13
CA ALA A 25 -7.79 8.76 -11.92
C ALA A 25 -8.99 7.95 -11.37
N HIS A 26 -8.72 6.76 -10.83
CA HIS A 26 -9.74 5.95 -10.17
C HIS A 26 -10.19 6.58 -8.84
N ALA A 27 -9.24 6.97 -8.00
CA ALA A 27 -9.48 7.57 -6.69
C ALA A 27 -10.23 8.91 -6.77
N ALA A 28 -10.01 9.70 -7.83
CA ALA A 28 -10.69 10.98 -8.05
C ALA A 28 -12.23 10.86 -8.08
N ASN A 29 -12.77 9.67 -8.40
CA ASN A 29 -14.21 9.38 -8.43
C ASN A 29 -14.66 8.50 -7.25
N ALA A 30 -13.76 8.17 -6.32
CA ALA A 30 -14.09 7.34 -5.18
C ALA A 30 -14.97 8.10 -4.19
N ARG A 31 -15.93 7.38 -3.58
CA ARG A 31 -16.73 7.92 -2.48
C ARG A 31 -15.89 7.93 -1.21
N ALA A 32 -16.12 8.93 -0.37
CA ALA A 32 -15.56 8.96 0.98
C ALA A 32 -15.90 7.68 1.78
N PRO A 33 -15.06 7.29 2.76
CA PRO A 33 -15.35 6.17 3.65
C PRO A 33 -16.75 6.30 4.28
N LEU A 34 -17.54 5.23 4.22
CA LEU A 34 -18.90 5.20 4.78
C LEU A 34 -18.91 5.01 6.30
N TYR A 35 -17.82 4.49 6.86
CA TYR A 35 -17.67 4.17 8.27
C TYR A 35 -16.38 4.77 8.80
N ARG A 36 -16.35 5.04 10.10
CA ARG A 36 -15.13 5.45 10.79
C ARG A 36 -14.15 4.27 10.79
N ALA A 37 -12.86 4.56 10.65
CA ALA A 37 -11.81 3.58 10.90
C ALA A 37 -11.93 2.99 12.31
N GLU A 38 -11.84 1.67 12.42
CA GLU A 38 -11.89 0.99 13.73
C GLU A 38 -10.63 1.26 14.56
N ILE A 39 -9.50 1.51 13.88
CA ILE A 39 -8.20 1.79 14.47
C ILE A 39 -7.47 2.85 13.66
N GLU A 40 -6.52 3.54 14.31
CA GLU A 40 -5.56 4.44 13.68
C GLU A 40 -4.15 3.91 14.03
N ALA A 41 -3.55 3.19 13.09
CA ALA A 41 -2.31 2.46 13.33
C ALA A 41 -1.52 2.25 12.01
N PRO A 42 -0.19 2.08 12.09
CA PRO A 42 0.57 1.51 10.98
C PRO A 42 0.26 0.01 10.85
N VAL A 43 0.06 -0.46 9.63
CA VAL A 43 -0.14 -1.88 9.29
C VAL A 43 0.99 -2.32 8.37
N MET A 44 1.64 -3.42 8.71
CA MET A 44 2.76 -3.97 7.93
C MET A 44 2.26 -4.65 6.66
N ILE A 45 3.00 -4.43 5.59
CA ILE A 45 2.80 -5.14 4.32
C ILE A 45 3.50 -6.51 4.42
N ASP A 46 2.90 -7.53 3.80
CA ASP A 46 3.42 -8.90 3.71
C ASP A 46 3.69 -9.63 5.05
N LYS A 47 3.18 -9.08 6.16
CA LYS A 47 3.25 -9.69 7.49
C LYS A 47 1.88 -9.74 8.15
N ASP A 48 1.60 -10.85 8.81
CA ASP A 48 0.48 -10.92 9.74
C ASP A 48 0.88 -10.41 11.14
N LEU A 49 -0.12 -10.11 11.97
CA LEU A 49 0.06 -9.48 13.28
C LEU A 49 0.78 -10.35 14.32
N SER A 50 1.10 -11.61 14.03
CA SER A 50 1.90 -12.46 14.92
C SER A 50 3.41 -12.22 14.79
N LEU A 51 3.84 -11.56 13.72
CA LEU A 51 5.25 -11.24 13.46
C LEU A 51 5.62 -9.88 14.08
N PRO A 52 6.86 -9.74 14.60
CA PRO A 52 7.32 -8.45 15.12
C PRO A 52 7.53 -7.44 13.99
N PHE A 53 7.41 -6.17 14.35
CA PHE A 53 7.83 -5.05 13.53
C PHE A 53 9.35 -5.02 13.42
N GLU A 54 9.86 -4.91 12.21
CA GLU A 54 11.28 -4.66 11.95
C GLU A 54 11.47 -3.21 11.44
N PRO A 55 12.66 -2.60 11.57
CA PRO A 55 12.88 -1.23 11.08
C PRO A 55 12.80 -1.06 9.55
N GLU A 56 13.09 -2.12 8.80
CA GLU A 56 13.25 -2.12 7.32
C GLU A 56 11.94 -2.40 6.57
N ASP A 57 10.84 -2.31 7.29
CA ASP A 57 9.62 -3.06 7.06
C ASP A 57 8.59 -2.10 6.46
N GLU A 58 8.00 -2.46 5.32
CA GLU A 58 7.09 -1.55 4.60
C GLU A 58 5.71 -1.53 5.28
N TRP A 59 5.11 -0.35 5.42
CA TRP A 59 3.87 -0.16 6.16
C TRP A 59 2.95 0.87 5.51
N VAL A 60 1.65 0.75 5.78
CA VAL A 60 0.61 1.70 5.39
C VAL A 60 -0.13 2.23 6.61
N SER A 61 -0.51 3.51 6.60
CA SER A 61 -1.36 4.11 7.65
C SER A 61 -2.83 3.84 7.36
N VAL A 62 -3.61 3.52 8.39
CA VAL A 62 -5.09 3.52 8.32
C VAL A 62 -5.68 4.64 9.18
N PRO A 63 -6.75 5.32 8.73
CA PRO A 63 -7.38 5.21 7.40
C PRO A 63 -6.49 5.77 6.28
N ASN A 64 -6.57 5.16 5.09
CA ASN A 64 -5.84 5.60 3.89
C ASN A 64 -6.66 6.53 2.99
#